data_AF-A0A928BS76-F1
#
_entry.id   AF-A0A928BS76-F1
#
_cell.length_a   1.000
_cell.length_b   1.000
_cell.length_c   1.000
_cell.angle_alpha   90.00
_cell.angle_beta   90.00
_cell.angle_gamma   90.00
#
_symmetry.space_group_name_H-M   'P 1'
#
loop_
_entity.id
_entity.type
_entity.pdbx_description
1 polymer ?
#
loop_
_entity_poly.entity_id
_entity_poly.type
_entity_poly.pdbx_seq_one_letter_code
_entity_poly.pdbx_strand_id
1 'polypeptide(L)'
;MKYKVFFIRYVQSTPDLFGNVVPVDGTDVLKSVIINDFRKRKELSFINPRNGKIYYRHYAIMPQGGLAVIDVGKYEDGNFVYASVAINLSRNQYQPYIVIGCHHSGFSDINLIADMVTQSLNWALNDSNIAVKLVACNKSIAWEKDIVHTYLNGMESRMFNPMNAFGFELIEEHFEALGKNPNKHRKSANFDDYLPRAKRQEIKAWLHNETDQYMYPVDMMRAIRVLYELNIIKKPTYEAFVREFGKEHLIAVSTYNSYMNLNNNPYENDTAYEEIKAYVKEKF
;
A
#
# COMPACT_ATOMS: atom_id res chain seq x y z
N MET A 1 -1.41 -5.85 -26.71
CA MET A 1 -1.85 -6.26 -25.37
C MET A 1 -2.48 -7.63 -25.48
N LYS A 2 -2.04 -8.61 -24.69
CA LYS A 2 -2.58 -9.98 -24.75
C LYS A 2 -3.39 -10.25 -23.49
N TYR A 3 -4.66 -10.58 -23.67
CA TYR A 3 -5.54 -11.04 -22.62
C TYR A 3 -5.83 -12.52 -22.79
N LYS A 4 -5.96 -13.24 -21.68
CA LYS A 4 -6.44 -14.62 -21.67
C LYS A 4 -7.39 -14.82 -20.50
N VAL A 5 -8.48 -15.50 -20.80
CA VAL A 5 -9.50 -15.85 -19.81
C VAL A 5 -9.26 -17.26 -19.31
N PHE A 6 -9.42 -17.45 -18.01
CA PHE A 6 -9.37 -18.74 -17.33
C PHE A 6 -10.64 -18.91 -16.49
N PHE A 7 -11.34 -20.03 -16.65
CA PHE A 7 -12.40 -20.38 -15.72
C PHE A 7 -11.81 -20.94 -14.44
N ILE A 8 -12.42 -20.55 -13.31
CA ILE A 8 -12.07 -21.06 -11.99
C ILE A 8 -12.85 -22.36 -11.79
N ARG A 9 -12.13 -23.47 -11.67
CA ARG A 9 -12.69 -24.76 -11.27
C ARG A 9 -12.34 -25.03 -9.82
N TYR A 10 -13.35 -25.25 -9.00
CA TYR A 10 -13.17 -25.67 -7.61
C TYR A 10 -13.19 -27.20 -7.54
N VAL A 11 -12.32 -27.74 -6.69
CA VAL A 11 -12.22 -29.17 -6.45
C VAL A 11 -12.01 -29.39 -4.96
N GLN A 12 -12.53 -30.49 -4.43
CA GLN A 12 -12.20 -30.88 -3.06
C GLN A 12 -10.69 -31.16 -2.98
N SER A 13 -10.02 -30.62 -1.95
CA SER A 13 -8.58 -30.84 -1.75
C SER A 13 -8.29 -32.29 -1.37
N THR A 14 -9.22 -32.93 -0.66
CA THR A 14 -9.24 -34.37 -0.41
C THR A 14 -10.03 -35.07 -1.52
N PRO A 15 -9.48 -36.08 -2.20
CA PRO A 15 -10.25 -36.89 -3.15
C PRO A 15 -11.32 -37.73 -2.44
N ASP A 16 -12.30 -38.24 -3.19
CA ASP A 16 -13.26 -39.21 -2.64
C ASP A 16 -12.58 -40.54 -2.24
N LEU A 17 -13.36 -41.47 -1.66
CA LEU A 17 -12.89 -42.80 -1.28
C LEU A 17 -12.23 -43.60 -2.42
N PHE A 18 -12.44 -43.19 -3.67
CA PHE A 18 -11.92 -43.84 -4.88
C PHE A 18 -10.81 -43.02 -5.57
N GLY A 19 -10.35 -41.93 -4.96
CA GLY A 19 -9.32 -41.06 -5.54
C GLY A 19 -9.83 -40.05 -6.57
N ASN A 20 -11.14 -39.95 -6.80
CA ASN A 20 -11.70 -39.04 -7.79
C ASN A 20 -11.74 -37.61 -7.28
N VAL A 21 -11.59 -36.69 -8.23
CA VAL A 21 -11.75 -35.26 -8.02
C VAL A 21 -13.24 -34.93 -7.89
N VAL A 22 -13.66 -34.54 -6.68
CA VAL A 22 -15.04 -34.13 -6.42
C VAL A 22 -15.22 -32.66 -6.81
N PRO A 23 -16.11 -32.34 -7.76
CA PRO A 23 -16.46 -30.95 -8.05
C PRO A 23 -17.23 -30.36 -6.87
N VAL A 24 -16.86 -29.15 -6.47
CA VAL A 24 -17.51 -28.43 -5.39
C VAL A 24 -17.77 -27.00 -5.81
N ASP A 25 -18.57 -26.28 -5.03
CA ASP A 25 -18.72 -24.84 -5.15
C ASP A 25 -17.92 -24.12 -4.06
N GLY A 26 -16.80 -23.50 -4.46
CA GLY A 26 -15.96 -22.73 -3.54
C GLY A 26 -16.10 -21.22 -3.68
N THR A 27 -17.12 -20.71 -4.37
CA THR A 27 -17.18 -19.28 -4.70
C THR A 27 -17.28 -18.38 -3.48
N ASP A 28 -18.11 -18.70 -2.49
CA ASP A 28 -18.27 -17.84 -1.32
C ASP A 28 -17.06 -17.88 -0.37
N VAL A 29 -16.37 -19.02 -0.31
CA VAL A 29 -15.08 -19.14 0.38
C VAL A 29 -14.03 -18.26 -0.31
N LEU A 30 -13.95 -18.31 -1.64
CA LEU A 30 -12.99 -17.50 -2.40
C LEU A 30 -13.31 -16.00 -2.32
N LYS A 31 -14.58 -15.59 -2.37
CA LYS A 31 -14.99 -14.19 -2.12
C LYS A 31 -14.47 -13.70 -0.78
N SER A 32 -14.61 -14.51 0.27
CA SER A 32 -14.14 -14.18 1.61
C SER A 32 -12.61 -14.07 1.67
N VAL A 33 -11.88 -14.94 0.97
CA VAL A 33 -10.42 -14.85 0.82
C VAL A 33 -10.00 -13.53 0.17
N ILE A 34 -10.60 -13.16 -0.96
CA ILE A 34 -10.27 -11.90 -1.66
C ILE A 34 -10.59 -10.68 -0.77
N ILE A 35 -11.72 -10.69 -0.06
CA ILE A 35 -12.08 -9.63 0.87
C ILE A 35 -11.08 -9.54 2.04
N ASN A 36 -10.66 -10.68 2.59
CA ASN A 36 -9.69 -10.72 3.68
C ASN A 36 -8.29 -10.30 3.25
N ASP A 37 -7.87 -10.65 2.03
CA ASP A 37 -6.62 -10.17 1.44
C ASP A 37 -6.63 -8.66 1.26
N PHE A 38 -7.70 -8.13 0.69
CA PHE A 38 -7.91 -6.70 0.58
C PHE A 38 -7.87 -5.98 1.95
N ARG A 39 -8.47 -6.59 2.97
CA ARG A 39 -8.45 -6.10 4.37
C ARG A 39 -7.14 -6.39 5.11
N LYS A 40 -6.12 -6.97 4.45
CA LYS A 40 -4.84 -7.40 5.03
C LYS A 40 -4.95 -8.39 6.21
N ARG A 41 -6.04 -9.15 6.29
CA ARG A 41 -6.24 -10.22 7.30
C ARG A 41 -5.62 -11.55 6.87
N LYS A 42 -5.56 -11.84 5.57
CA LYS A 42 -4.93 -13.03 4.99
C LYS A 42 -4.32 -12.69 3.64
N GLU A 43 -3.00 -12.65 3.54
CA GLU A 43 -2.31 -12.09 2.38
C GLU A 43 -2.02 -13.11 1.26
N LEU A 44 -2.40 -12.77 0.03
CA LEU A 44 -2.11 -13.54 -1.19
C LEU A 44 -0.66 -13.33 -1.65
N SER A 45 0.15 -14.39 -1.63
CA SER A 45 1.53 -14.33 -2.11
C SER A 45 1.65 -14.79 -3.56
N PHE A 46 2.30 -14.00 -4.41
CA PHE A 46 2.52 -14.33 -5.82
C PHE A 46 3.99 -14.72 -6.03
N ILE A 47 4.26 -16.02 -6.09
CA ILE A 47 5.63 -16.55 -6.20
C ILE A 47 5.79 -17.25 -7.53
N ASN A 48 6.84 -16.92 -8.29
CA ASN A 48 7.14 -17.60 -9.54
C ASN A 48 7.51 -19.06 -9.26
N PRO A 49 6.76 -20.04 -9.80
CA PRO A 49 6.95 -21.44 -9.48
C PRO A 49 8.27 -22.03 -10.01
N ARG A 50 8.91 -21.39 -11.00
CA ARG A 50 10.16 -21.88 -11.61
C ARG A 50 11.40 -21.48 -10.83
N ASN A 51 11.39 -20.32 -10.17
CA ASN A 51 12.58 -19.74 -9.55
C ASN A 51 12.38 -19.16 -8.14
N GLY A 52 11.17 -19.25 -7.59
CA GLY A 52 10.86 -18.78 -6.23
C GLY A 52 10.81 -17.25 -6.07
N LYS A 53 10.92 -16.47 -7.14
CA LYS A 53 10.89 -15.00 -7.05
C LYS A 53 9.50 -14.53 -6.62
N ILE A 54 9.45 -13.67 -5.61
CA ILE A 54 8.22 -13.05 -5.09
C ILE A 54 7.87 -11.81 -5.92
N TYR A 55 6.59 -11.64 -6.21
CA TYR A 55 6.01 -10.50 -6.91
C TYR A 55 5.09 -9.74 -5.96
N TYR A 56 5.08 -8.43 -6.12
CA TYR A 56 4.21 -7.52 -5.37
C TYR A 56 2.83 -7.48 -6.00
N ARG A 57 1.83 -7.15 -5.18
CA ARG A 57 0.45 -6.99 -5.61
C ARG A 57 -0.12 -5.64 -5.20
N HIS A 58 -1.00 -5.09 -6.00
CA HIS A 58 -1.89 -3.99 -5.58
C HIS A 58 -3.28 -4.16 -6.16
N TYR A 59 -4.30 -3.61 -5.49
CA TYR A 59 -5.67 -3.63 -5.99
C TYR A 59 -5.90 -2.44 -6.94
N ALA A 60 -6.10 -2.72 -8.22
CA ALA A 60 -6.52 -1.73 -9.20
C ALA A 60 -8.05 -1.47 -9.12
N ILE A 61 -8.83 -2.51 -8.81
CA ILE A 61 -10.27 -2.40 -8.50
C ILE A 61 -10.55 -3.17 -7.23
N MET A 62 -11.25 -2.52 -6.30
CA MET A 62 -11.67 -3.11 -5.03
C MET A 62 -12.64 -4.27 -5.21
N PRO A 63 -12.63 -5.24 -4.28
CA PRO A 63 -13.64 -6.28 -4.23
C PRO A 63 -15.06 -5.69 -4.09
N GLN A 64 -15.86 -5.73 -5.15
CA GLN A 64 -17.25 -5.24 -5.19
C GLN A 64 -18.10 -6.16 -6.07
N GLY A 65 -19.30 -6.54 -5.61
CA GLY A 65 -20.21 -7.39 -6.39
C GLY A 65 -19.61 -8.75 -6.81
N GLY A 66 -18.55 -9.22 -6.13
CA GLY A 66 -17.80 -10.41 -6.52
C GLY A 66 -16.68 -10.18 -7.56
N LEU A 67 -16.46 -8.94 -8.00
CA LEU A 67 -15.35 -8.55 -8.88
C LEU A 67 -14.20 -7.94 -8.06
N ALA A 68 -12.95 -8.28 -8.39
CA ALA A 68 -11.76 -7.54 -7.99
C ALA A 68 -10.76 -7.47 -9.15
N VAL A 69 -9.90 -6.45 -9.18
CA VAL A 69 -8.76 -6.40 -10.12
C VAL A 69 -7.49 -6.15 -9.33
N ILE A 70 -6.51 -7.04 -9.52
CA ILE A 70 -5.23 -7.02 -8.83
C ILE A 70 -4.13 -6.92 -9.89
N ASP A 71 -3.20 -6.01 -9.73
CA ASP A 71 -2.00 -5.99 -10.55
C ASP A 71 -0.88 -6.72 -9.82
N VAL A 72 -0.25 -7.67 -10.51
CA VAL A 72 0.82 -8.51 -9.99
C VAL A 72 2.10 -8.17 -10.74
N GLY A 73 3.11 -7.70 -10.03
CA GLY A 73 4.23 -7.02 -10.64
C GLY A 73 5.49 -6.91 -9.80
N LYS A 74 6.46 -6.17 -10.34
CA LYS A 74 7.71 -5.80 -9.68
C LYS A 74 8.08 -4.38 -10.09
N TYR A 75 8.82 -3.70 -9.23
CA TYR A 75 9.43 -2.43 -9.59
C TYR A 75 10.71 -2.67 -10.38
N GLU A 76 10.81 -2.07 -11.56
CA GLU A 76 12.01 -2.03 -12.41
C GLU A 76 12.24 -0.59 -12.87
N ASP A 77 13.43 -0.05 -12.63
CA ASP A 77 13.83 1.30 -13.04
C ASP A 77 12.80 2.40 -12.68
N GLY A 78 12.23 2.32 -11.46
CA GLY A 78 11.24 3.27 -10.95
C GLY A 78 9.82 3.08 -11.51
N ASN A 79 9.59 2.12 -12.39
CA ASN A 79 8.27 1.80 -12.95
C ASN A 79 7.74 0.49 -12.37
N PHE A 80 6.47 0.47 -11.98
CA PHE A 80 5.81 -0.79 -11.64
C PHE A 80 5.47 -1.52 -12.93
N VAL A 81 6.16 -2.64 -13.15
CA VAL A 81 5.97 -3.52 -14.29
C VAL A 81 5.06 -4.64 -13.83
N TYR A 82 3.90 -4.81 -14.47
CA TYR A 82 2.87 -5.73 -13.97
C TYR A 82 2.06 -6.44 -15.05
N ALA A 83 1.37 -7.49 -14.61
CA ALA A 83 0.22 -8.08 -15.27
C ALA A 83 -1.03 -7.82 -14.44
N SER A 84 -2.13 -7.49 -15.11
CA SER A 84 -3.43 -7.28 -14.48
C SER A 84 -4.16 -8.61 -14.36
N VAL A 85 -4.75 -8.87 -13.20
CA VAL A 85 -5.52 -10.07 -12.88
C VAL A 85 -6.91 -9.64 -12.42
N ALA A 86 -7.88 -9.68 -13.34
CA ALA A 86 -9.27 -9.40 -13.03
C ALA A 86 -9.99 -10.68 -12.64
N ILE A 87 -10.55 -10.74 -11.43
CA ILE A 87 -11.21 -11.91 -10.84
C ILE A 87 -12.70 -11.60 -10.75
N ASN A 88 -13.54 -12.35 -11.47
CA ASN A 88 -15.00 -12.20 -11.42
C ASN A 88 -15.64 -13.47 -10.82
N LEU A 89 -16.21 -13.30 -9.63
CA LEU A 89 -16.90 -14.33 -8.84
C LEU A 89 -18.41 -14.07 -8.72
N SER A 90 -18.94 -13.08 -9.45
CA SER A 90 -20.34 -12.66 -9.36
C SER A 90 -21.34 -13.71 -9.86
N ARG A 91 -20.92 -14.51 -10.86
CA ARG A 91 -21.75 -15.47 -11.58
C ARG A 91 -22.94 -14.85 -12.32
N ASN A 92 -22.81 -13.59 -12.75
CA ASN A 92 -23.87 -12.89 -13.48
C ASN A 92 -24.15 -13.56 -14.84
N GLN A 93 -23.19 -13.52 -15.76
CA GLN A 93 -23.34 -14.10 -17.09
C GLN A 93 -22.56 -15.41 -17.27
N TYR A 94 -21.45 -15.56 -16.56
CA TYR A 94 -20.51 -16.66 -16.72
C TYR A 94 -20.19 -17.31 -15.37
N GLN A 95 -19.80 -18.58 -15.40
CA GLN A 95 -19.17 -19.21 -14.23
C GLN A 95 -17.92 -18.42 -13.80
N PRO A 96 -17.49 -18.49 -12.53
CA PRO A 96 -16.38 -17.70 -12.02
C PRO A 96 -15.12 -17.80 -12.88
N TYR A 97 -14.48 -16.67 -13.15
CA TYR A 97 -13.36 -16.61 -14.09
C TYR A 97 -12.34 -15.56 -13.67
N ILE A 98 -11.14 -15.69 -14.26
CA ILE A 98 -10.05 -14.74 -14.16
C ILE A 98 -9.64 -14.31 -15.56
N VAL A 99 -9.40 -13.02 -15.75
CA VAL A 99 -8.78 -12.46 -16.95
C VAL A 99 -7.40 -11.97 -16.59
N ILE A 100 -6.39 -12.48 -17.30
CA ILE A 100 -5.00 -12.07 -17.14
C ILE A 100 -4.61 -11.22 -18.34
N GLY A 101 -4.22 -9.97 -18.09
CA GLY A 101 -3.75 -9.01 -19.07
C GLY A 101 -2.27 -8.71 -18.89
N CYS A 102 -1.47 -8.98 -19.91
CA CYS A 102 -0.03 -8.69 -19.86
C CYS A 102 0.27 -7.38 -20.58
N HIS A 103 0.62 -6.36 -19.79
CA HIS A 103 0.89 -5.01 -20.27
C HIS A 103 2.36 -4.79 -20.61
N HIS A 104 3.26 -5.63 -20.08
CA HIS A 104 4.70 -5.51 -20.28
C HIS A 104 5.36 -6.80 -20.79
N SER A 105 6.45 -6.67 -21.56
CA SER A 105 7.21 -7.79 -22.13
C SER A 105 7.77 -8.74 -21.06
N GLY A 106 8.13 -8.19 -19.90
CA GLY A 106 8.58 -8.94 -18.71
C GLY A 106 7.53 -9.89 -18.12
N PHE A 107 6.26 -9.75 -18.50
CA PHE A 107 5.14 -10.59 -18.09
C PHE A 107 4.52 -11.32 -19.29
N SER A 108 5.30 -11.60 -20.33
CA SER A 108 4.81 -12.19 -21.58
C SER A 108 4.27 -13.63 -21.45
N ASP A 109 4.70 -14.38 -20.44
CA ASP A 109 4.21 -15.74 -20.17
C ASP A 109 2.93 -15.71 -19.31
N ILE A 110 1.77 -15.63 -19.96
CA ILE A 110 0.46 -15.65 -19.32
C ILE A 110 0.22 -16.92 -18.50
N ASN A 111 0.73 -18.07 -18.96
CA ASN A 111 0.50 -19.33 -18.24
C ASN A 111 1.28 -19.35 -16.93
N LEU A 112 2.51 -18.82 -16.92
CA LEU A 112 3.27 -18.64 -15.68
C LEU A 112 2.51 -17.77 -14.67
N ILE A 113 1.86 -16.69 -15.12
CA ILE A 113 1.06 -15.82 -14.24
C ILE A 113 -0.18 -16.57 -13.75
N ALA A 114 -0.83 -17.36 -14.61
CA ALA A 114 -1.95 -18.20 -14.20
C ALA A 114 -1.54 -19.23 -13.13
N ASP A 115 -0.35 -19.81 -13.25
CA ASP A 115 0.20 -20.73 -12.24
C ASP A 115 0.46 -20.01 -10.91
N MET A 116 1.06 -18.81 -10.97
CA MET A 116 1.29 -17.96 -9.78
C MET A 116 -0.03 -17.62 -9.08
N VAL A 117 -1.05 -17.21 -9.83
CA VAL A 117 -2.39 -16.90 -9.30
C VAL A 117 -3.02 -18.15 -8.70
N THR A 118 -2.94 -19.30 -9.38
CA THR A 118 -3.48 -20.57 -8.89
C THR A 118 -2.82 -20.98 -7.57
N GLN A 119 -1.49 -20.90 -7.48
CA GLN A 119 -0.73 -21.19 -6.25
C GLN A 119 -1.15 -20.26 -5.11
N SER A 120 -1.24 -18.96 -5.39
CA SER A 120 -1.62 -17.96 -4.40
C SER A 120 -3.00 -18.22 -3.80
N LEU A 121 -3.99 -18.48 -4.65
CA LEU A 121 -5.35 -18.79 -4.20
C LEU A 121 -5.37 -20.09 -3.37
N ASN A 122 -4.65 -21.12 -3.80
CA ASN A 122 -4.58 -22.39 -3.06
C ASN A 122 -3.88 -22.27 -1.71
N TRP A 123 -2.86 -21.42 -1.59
CA TRP A 123 -2.25 -21.10 -0.29
C TRP A 123 -3.24 -20.42 0.65
N ALA A 124 -4.00 -19.46 0.14
CA ALA A 124 -5.04 -18.82 0.95
C ALA A 124 -6.20 -19.78 1.29
N LEU A 125 -6.36 -20.87 0.56
CA LEU A 125 -7.35 -21.91 0.81
C LEU A 125 -6.81 -23.12 1.58
N ASN A 126 -5.56 -23.10 2.06
CA ASN A 126 -4.92 -24.26 2.70
C ASN A 126 -5.68 -24.82 3.91
N ASP A 127 -6.39 -23.95 4.64
CA ASP A 127 -7.20 -24.33 5.81
C ASP A 127 -8.63 -24.73 5.44
N SER A 128 -8.93 -24.81 4.14
CA SER A 128 -10.23 -25.21 3.59
C SER A 128 -10.10 -26.54 2.86
N ASN A 129 -11.22 -27.27 2.77
CA ASN A 129 -11.29 -28.51 1.99
C ASN A 129 -11.41 -28.27 0.47
N ILE A 130 -11.04 -27.07 -0.01
CA ILE A 130 -11.26 -26.63 -1.38
C ILE A 130 -9.92 -26.21 -1.98
N ALA A 131 -9.67 -26.66 -3.21
CA ALA A 131 -8.60 -26.16 -4.06
C ALA A 131 -9.19 -25.59 -5.35
N VAL A 132 -8.44 -24.68 -5.96
CA VAL A 132 -8.74 -23.99 -7.21
C VAL A 132 -7.80 -24.49 -8.30
N LYS A 133 -8.35 -24.68 -9.49
CA LYS A 133 -7.61 -24.87 -10.74
C LYS A 133 -8.10 -23.87 -11.78
N LEU A 134 -7.17 -23.22 -12.47
CA LEU A 134 -7.48 -22.34 -13.58
C LEU A 134 -7.49 -23.14 -14.89
N VAL A 135 -8.61 -23.11 -15.61
CA VAL A 135 -8.79 -23.80 -16.88
C VAL A 135 -8.88 -22.76 -17.98
N ALA A 136 -7.95 -22.78 -18.94
CA ALA A 136 -7.95 -21.84 -20.05
C ALA A 136 -9.29 -21.88 -20.80
N CYS A 137 -9.91 -20.72 -20.97
CA CYS A 137 -11.10 -20.58 -21.78
C CYS A 137 -10.68 -20.48 -23.25
N ASN A 138 -11.05 -21.50 -24.03
CA ASN A 138 -10.79 -21.52 -25.48
C ASN A 138 -11.94 -20.90 -26.29
N LYS A 139 -13.02 -20.46 -25.61
CA LYS A 139 -14.19 -19.82 -26.24
C LYS A 139 -14.10 -18.31 -26.08
N SER A 140 -14.55 -17.58 -27.08
CA SER A 140 -14.75 -16.14 -26.92
C SER A 140 -15.91 -15.90 -25.95
N ILE A 141 -15.65 -15.16 -24.88
CA ILE A 141 -16.68 -14.68 -23.95
C ILE A 141 -16.58 -13.16 -23.86
N ALA A 142 -17.71 -12.48 -23.66
CA ALA A 142 -17.79 -11.02 -23.57
C ALA A 142 -17.37 -10.53 -22.16
N TRP A 143 -16.18 -10.93 -21.72
CA TRP A 143 -15.70 -10.71 -20.36
C TRP A 143 -15.58 -9.23 -20.00
N GLU A 144 -15.26 -8.35 -20.96
CA GLU A 144 -15.14 -6.90 -20.73
C GLU A 144 -16.49 -6.31 -20.30
N LYS A 145 -17.54 -6.64 -21.04
CA LYS A 145 -18.91 -6.19 -20.74
C LYS A 145 -19.40 -6.76 -19.41
N ASP A 146 -19.14 -8.04 -19.14
CA ASP A 146 -19.55 -8.68 -17.89
C ASP A 146 -18.81 -8.13 -16.67
N ILE A 147 -17.50 -7.81 -16.80
CA ILE A 147 -16.74 -7.12 -15.75
C ILE A 147 -17.33 -5.74 -15.47
N VAL A 148 -17.57 -4.93 -16.51
CA VAL A 148 -18.12 -3.58 -16.34
C VAL A 148 -19.51 -3.64 -15.69
N HIS A 149 -20.37 -4.55 -16.14
CA HIS A 149 -21.69 -4.73 -15.56
C HIS A 149 -21.62 -5.18 -14.09
N THR A 150 -20.77 -6.15 -13.78
CA THR A 150 -20.54 -6.62 -12.41
C THR A 150 -20.04 -5.49 -11.52
N TYR A 151 -19.10 -4.70 -12.00
CA TYR A 151 -18.59 -3.54 -11.30
C TYR A 151 -19.71 -2.55 -11.01
N LEU A 152 -20.45 -2.10 -12.02
CA LEU A 152 -21.55 -1.14 -11.87
C LEU A 152 -22.64 -1.66 -10.92
N ASN A 153 -23.04 -2.93 -10.99
CA ASN A 153 -24.00 -3.50 -10.04
C ASN A 153 -23.44 -3.54 -8.60
N GLY A 154 -22.15 -3.87 -8.45
CA GLY A 154 -21.45 -3.77 -7.17
C GLY A 154 -21.33 -2.32 -6.67
N MET A 155 -21.31 -1.36 -7.59
CA MET A 155 -21.35 0.07 -7.27
C MET A 155 -22.76 0.51 -6.87
N GLU A 156 -23.82 0.01 -7.45
CA GLU A 156 -25.18 0.45 -7.07
C GLU A 156 -25.55 0.01 -5.65
N SER A 157 -24.91 -1.05 -5.14
CA SER A 157 -25.02 -1.51 -3.74
C SER A 157 -24.09 -0.78 -2.74
N ARG A 158 -23.61 0.43 -3.08
CA ARG A 158 -22.50 1.19 -2.47
C ARG A 158 -22.62 1.78 -1.07
N MET A 159 -23.74 1.67 -0.34
CA MET A 159 -23.87 2.33 0.98
C MET A 159 -22.80 1.93 2.02
N PHE A 160 -21.97 0.92 1.75
CA PHE A 160 -20.92 0.40 2.63
C PHE A 160 -19.50 0.47 2.03
N ASN A 161 -19.26 1.28 0.99
CA ASN A 161 -17.99 1.24 0.26
C ASN A 161 -16.83 1.89 1.05
N PRO A 162 -15.83 1.13 1.56
CA PRO A 162 -14.80 1.65 2.48
C PRO A 162 -13.70 2.50 1.80
N MET A 163 -13.91 2.97 0.58
CA MET A 163 -12.80 3.25 -0.33
C MET A 163 -12.83 4.60 -1.04
N ASN A 164 -13.12 5.64 -0.26
CA ASN A 164 -12.38 6.90 -0.37
C ASN A 164 -11.02 6.83 0.39
N ALA A 165 -10.57 5.62 0.76
CA ALA A 165 -9.41 5.46 1.64
C ALA A 165 -8.20 4.77 1.00
N PHE A 166 -8.28 3.70 0.20
CA PHE A 166 -7.07 2.87 -0.03
C PHE A 166 -6.80 2.35 -1.45
N GLY A 167 -6.77 3.23 -2.46
CA GLY A 167 -6.27 2.88 -3.82
C GLY A 167 -4.91 3.49 -4.15
N PHE A 168 -4.40 4.32 -3.23
CA PHE A 168 -3.30 5.24 -3.47
C PHE A 168 -2.13 5.07 -2.50
N GLU A 169 -2.23 4.39 -1.34
CA GLU A 169 -1.13 4.45 -0.34
C GLU A 169 0.23 3.97 -0.86
N LEU A 170 0.27 2.93 -1.69
CA LEU A 170 1.55 2.42 -2.23
C LEU A 170 2.05 3.22 -3.45
N ILE A 171 1.14 3.89 -4.17
CA ILE A 171 1.49 4.77 -5.29
C ILE A 171 1.93 6.14 -4.75
N GLU A 172 1.31 6.64 -3.69
CA GLU A 172 1.75 7.85 -2.98
C GLU A 172 3.11 7.64 -2.34
N GLU A 173 3.39 6.54 -1.62
CA GLU A 173 4.73 6.35 -1.05
C GLU A 173 5.84 6.24 -2.10
N HIS A 174 5.57 5.59 -3.25
CA HIS A 174 6.55 5.45 -4.33
C HIS A 174 6.65 6.70 -5.23
N PHE A 175 5.57 7.43 -5.53
CA PHE A 175 5.63 8.73 -6.20
C PHE A 175 6.11 9.85 -5.29
N GLU A 176 5.88 9.77 -3.99
CA GLU A 176 6.52 10.62 -3.01
C GLU A 176 8.02 10.32 -2.91
N ALA A 177 8.46 9.08 -3.11
CA ALA A 177 9.88 8.72 -3.17
C ALA A 177 10.54 9.11 -4.52
N LEU A 178 9.84 8.94 -5.65
CA LEU A 178 10.34 9.24 -7.01
C LEU A 178 10.21 10.73 -7.38
N GLY A 179 9.22 11.45 -6.82
CA GLY A 179 9.02 12.88 -7.00
C GLY A 179 9.82 13.75 -6.01
N LYS A 180 10.37 13.15 -4.95
CA LYS A 180 11.33 13.81 -4.06
C LYS A 180 12.73 13.47 -4.52
N ASN A 181 13.23 14.31 -5.42
CA ASN A 181 14.66 14.60 -5.46
C ASN A 181 15.09 14.85 -3.99
N PRO A 182 15.94 14.01 -3.37
CA PRO A 182 16.25 14.11 -1.93
C PRO A 182 16.84 15.48 -1.54
N ASN A 183 17.22 16.28 -2.54
CA ASN A 183 17.75 17.64 -2.40
C ASN A 183 16.77 18.78 -2.72
N LYS A 184 15.50 18.53 -3.09
CA LYS A 184 14.50 19.61 -3.16
C LYS A 184 13.74 19.69 -1.86
N HIS A 185 14.24 20.52 -0.95
CA HIS A 185 13.45 21.06 0.16
C HIS A 185 12.08 21.50 -0.39
N ARG A 186 11.00 20.82 0.00
CA ARG A 186 9.65 21.42 -0.12
C ARG A 186 9.76 22.74 0.65
N LYS A 187 9.74 23.87 -0.05
CA LYS A 187 9.65 25.20 0.56
C LYS A 187 8.18 25.50 0.81
N SER A 188 7.54 24.70 1.65
CA SER A 188 6.21 25.05 2.14
C SER A 188 6.37 26.02 3.30
N ALA A 189 5.43 26.95 3.41
CA ALA A 189 5.30 27.80 4.58
C ALA A 189 4.26 27.26 5.57
N ASN A 190 3.68 26.08 5.30
CA ASN A 190 2.81 25.35 6.23
C ASN A 190 3.61 24.27 6.95
N PHE A 191 3.57 24.26 8.28
CA PHE A 191 4.31 23.31 9.12
C PHE A 191 3.78 21.87 8.98
N ASP A 192 2.48 21.70 8.74
CA ASP A 192 1.83 20.39 8.60
C ASP A 192 2.39 19.55 7.42
N ASP A 193 2.99 20.21 6.43
CA ASP A 193 3.59 19.56 5.25
C ASP A 193 4.91 18.84 5.55
N TYR A 194 5.49 19.10 6.72
CA TYR A 194 6.72 18.47 7.22
C TYR A 194 6.47 17.32 8.18
N LEU A 195 5.22 17.14 8.63
CA LEU A 195 4.81 16.13 9.59
C LEU A 195 4.22 14.89 8.91
N PRO A 196 4.46 13.67 9.45
CA PRO A 196 3.86 12.45 8.93
C PRO A 196 2.35 12.45 9.15
N ARG A 197 1.56 12.14 8.11
CA ARG A 197 0.09 12.24 8.12
C ARG A 197 -0.56 11.46 9.27
N ALA A 198 -0.06 10.25 9.56
CA ALA A 198 -0.61 9.36 10.57
C ALA A 198 -0.49 9.90 12.01
N LYS A 199 0.62 10.58 12.33
CA LYS A 199 0.92 11.11 13.67
C LYS A 199 0.90 12.64 13.73
N ARG A 200 0.39 13.32 12.69
CA ARG A 200 0.50 14.77 12.52
C ARG A 200 0.01 15.54 13.74
N GLN A 201 -1.23 15.27 14.17
CA GLN A 201 -1.84 16.00 15.28
C GLN A 201 -1.13 15.72 16.61
N GLU A 202 -0.69 14.48 16.83
CA GLU A 202 0.02 14.08 18.04
C GLU A 202 1.40 14.75 18.13
N ILE A 203 2.20 14.68 17.06
CA ILE A 203 3.52 15.30 17.00
C ILE A 203 3.40 16.82 17.09
N LYS A 204 2.42 17.41 16.40
CA LYS A 204 2.19 18.86 16.42
C LYS A 204 1.83 19.34 17.84
N ALA A 205 0.88 18.69 18.49
CA ALA A 205 0.50 19.02 19.87
C ALA A 205 1.68 18.87 20.84
N TRP A 206 2.48 17.81 20.69
CA TRP A 206 3.68 17.63 21.48
C TRP A 206 4.72 18.73 21.23
N LEU A 207 4.97 19.10 19.97
CA LEU A 207 5.89 20.18 19.63
C LEU A 207 5.48 21.51 20.25
N HIS A 208 4.19 21.86 20.25
CA HIS A 208 3.70 23.06 20.92
C HIS A 208 4.02 23.04 22.42
N ASN A 209 3.81 21.91 23.10
CA ASN A 209 4.16 21.77 24.51
C ASN A 209 5.67 21.96 24.77
N GLU A 210 6.51 21.44 23.86
CA GLU A 210 7.98 21.50 23.99
C GLU A 210 8.61 22.79 23.45
N THR A 211 7.84 23.68 22.82
CA THR A 211 8.38 24.83 22.06
C THR A 211 7.77 26.16 22.49
N ASP A 212 6.47 26.21 22.78
CA ASP A 212 5.75 27.46 22.98
C ASP A 212 6.21 28.20 24.23
N GLN A 213 6.49 27.46 25.30
CA GLN A 213 6.94 28.01 26.59
C GLN A 213 8.35 28.64 26.56
N TYR A 214 9.17 28.29 25.57
CA TYR A 214 10.57 28.71 25.54
C TYR A 214 10.78 30.00 24.75
N MET A 215 11.65 30.85 25.30
CA MET A 215 12.02 32.14 24.71
C MET A 215 13.44 32.14 24.11
N TYR A 216 14.29 31.19 24.50
CA TYR A 216 15.65 31.08 23.97
C TYR A 216 15.71 30.09 22.81
N PRO A 217 16.46 30.42 21.72
CA PRO A 217 16.59 29.56 20.54
C PRO A 217 17.04 28.13 20.83
N VAL A 218 17.98 27.95 21.76
CA VAL A 218 18.51 26.62 22.11
C VAL A 218 17.40 25.71 22.61
N ASP A 219 16.55 26.22 23.50
CA ASP A 219 15.52 25.43 24.18
C ASP A 219 14.36 25.11 23.23
N MET A 220 13.85 26.12 22.52
CA MET A 220 12.72 25.94 21.60
C MET A 220 13.05 25.04 20.39
N MET A 221 14.34 24.92 20.04
CA MET A 221 14.76 24.13 18.88
C MET A 221 15.06 22.66 19.21
N ARG A 222 15.12 22.25 20.49
CA ARG A 222 15.48 20.87 20.87
C ARG A 222 14.56 19.84 20.25
N ALA A 223 13.25 19.97 20.50
CA ALA A 223 12.26 18.97 20.12
C ALA A 223 12.15 18.80 18.60
N ILE A 224 12.09 19.91 17.86
CA ILE A 224 12.05 19.91 16.39
C ILE A 224 13.34 19.34 15.78
N ARG A 225 14.50 19.64 16.39
CA ARG A 225 15.79 19.10 15.95
C ARG A 225 15.87 17.60 16.21
N VAL A 226 15.45 17.11 17.37
CA VAL A 226 15.41 15.67 17.67
C VAL A 226 14.56 14.91 16.65
N LEU A 227 13.34 15.38 16.37
CA LEU A 227 12.46 14.73 15.38
C LEU A 227 13.08 14.71 13.98
N TYR A 228 13.80 15.77 13.61
CA TYR A 228 14.49 15.85 12.33
C TYR A 228 15.72 14.91 12.28
N GLU A 229 16.53 14.89 13.34
CA GLU A 229 17.71 14.01 13.44
C GLU A 229 17.32 12.52 13.38
N LEU A 230 16.21 12.14 14.01
CA LEU A 230 15.67 10.78 14.00
C LEU A 230 14.88 10.44 12.71
N ASN A 231 14.83 11.35 11.73
CA ASN A 231 14.09 11.21 10.47
C ASN A 231 12.58 10.96 10.64
N ILE A 232 11.98 11.38 11.76
CA ILE A 232 10.53 11.28 12.01
C ILE A 232 9.78 12.37 11.24
N ILE A 233 10.38 13.55 11.13
CA ILE A 233 9.87 14.67 10.32
C ILE A 233 10.90 15.06 9.27
N LYS A 234 10.44 15.77 8.23
CA LYS A 234 11.35 16.46 7.31
C LYS A 234 11.80 17.80 7.90
N LYS A 235 12.98 18.30 7.51
CA LYS A 235 13.46 19.64 7.91
C LYS A 235 12.45 20.73 7.53
N PRO A 236 11.81 21.40 8.51
CA PRO A 236 10.93 22.52 8.22
C PRO A 236 11.72 23.75 7.78
N THR A 237 11.08 24.63 7.01
CA THR A 237 11.66 25.95 6.73
C THR A 237 11.53 26.84 7.97
N TYR A 238 12.40 27.86 8.05
CA TYR A 238 12.27 28.91 9.06
C TYR A 238 10.86 29.53 9.04
N GLU A 239 10.36 29.85 7.84
CA GLU A 239 9.04 30.46 7.64
C GLU A 239 7.90 29.59 8.18
N ALA A 240 7.94 28.27 7.94
CA ALA A 240 6.94 27.36 8.48
C ALA A 240 7.02 27.26 10.01
N PHE A 241 8.22 27.22 10.58
CA PHE A 241 8.43 27.18 12.02
C PHE A 241 7.88 28.43 12.70
N VAL A 242 8.32 29.62 12.28
CA VAL A 242 7.93 30.86 12.95
C VAL A 242 6.44 31.18 12.79
N ARG A 243 5.83 30.78 11.69
CA ARG A 243 4.38 30.91 11.47
C ARG A 243 3.57 30.02 12.39
N GLU A 244 4.02 28.79 12.61
CA GLU A 244 3.31 27.83 13.47
C GLU A 244 3.47 28.17 14.96
N PHE A 245 4.70 28.50 15.39
CA PHE A 245 5.03 28.69 16.81
C PHE A 245 5.10 30.17 17.24
N GLY A 246 4.87 31.12 16.33
CA GLY A 246 4.88 32.56 16.62
C GLY A 246 6.24 33.10 17.08
N LYS A 247 7.36 32.64 16.49
CA LYS A 247 8.74 32.91 16.99
C LYS A 247 9.55 33.90 16.13
N GLU A 248 8.90 34.71 15.29
CA GLU A 248 9.52 35.60 14.27
C GLU A 248 10.56 36.61 14.80
N HIS A 249 10.53 36.92 16.10
CA HIS A 249 11.46 37.85 16.76
C HIS A 249 12.38 37.18 17.78
N LEU A 250 12.19 35.89 18.05
CA LEU A 250 12.94 35.16 19.08
C LEU A 250 14.10 34.35 18.49
N ILE A 251 14.06 34.05 17.20
CA ILE A 251 15.11 33.31 16.51
C ILE A 251 15.36 33.90 15.12
N ALA A 252 16.62 34.17 14.79
CA ALA A 252 17.00 34.61 13.46
C ALA A 252 17.11 33.42 12.49
N VAL A 253 16.93 33.67 11.19
CA VAL A 253 17.04 32.64 10.13
C VAL A 253 18.38 31.90 10.18
N SER A 254 19.49 32.63 10.40
CA SER A 254 20.84 32.06 10.52
C SER A 254 20.96 31.14 11.73
N THR A 255 20.43 31.55 12.87
CA THR A 255 20.39 30.78 14.12
C THR A 255 19.57 29.51 13.95
N TYR A 256 18.36 29.60 13.37
CA TYR A 256 17.53 28.43 13.04
C TYR A 256 18.27 27.42 12.16
N ASN A 257 18.91 27.90 11.09
CA ASN A 257 19.66 27.03 10.18
C ASN A 257 20.85 26.36 10.85
N SER A 258 21.50 27.03 11.81
CA SER A 258 22.57 26.46 12.62
C SER A 258 22.07 25.29 13.48
N TYR A 259 20.96 25.48 14.20
CA TYR A 259 20.34 24.41 15.01
C TYR A 259 19.80 23.25 14.18
N MET A 260 19.36 23.50 12.94
CA MET A 260 18.84 22.48 12.03
C MET A 260 19.91 21.90 11.08
N ASN A 261 21.19 22.19 11.28
CA ASN A 261 22.30 21.60 10.50
C ASN A 261 22.84 20.37 11.23
N LEU A 262 22.69 19.16 10.67
CA LEU A 262 23.12 17.92 11.32
C LEU A 262 24.64 17.83 11.54
N ASN A 263 25.42 18.55 10.74
CA ASN A 263 26.87 18.60 10.88
C ASN A 263 27.33 19.55 11.99
N ASN A 264 26.43 20.35 12.54
CA ASN A 264 26.66 21.16 13.73
C ASN A 264 25.93 20.50 14.91
N ASN A 265 26.63 20.33 16.03
CA ASN A 265 26.03 19.78 17.25
C ASN A 265 26.01 20.83 18.37
N PRO A 266 25.07 21.80 18.32
CA PRO A 266 24.92 22.80 19.38
C PRO A 266 24.36 22.22 20.69
N TYR A 267 23.98 20.94 20.70
CA TYR A 267 23.44 20.20 21.84
C TYR A 267 24.45 19.19 22.41
N GLU A 268 25.73 19.36 22.06
CA GLU A 268 26.80 18.52 22.62
C GLU A 268 26.80 18.64 24.15
N ASN A 269 26.57 17.51 24.83
CA ASN A 269 26.41 17.41 26.29
C ASN A 269 25.16 18.09 26.88
N ASP A 270 24.13 18.39 26.08
CA ASP A 270 22.84 18.89 26.59
C ASP A 270 21.98 17.71 27.10
N THR A 271 21.88 17.58 28.43
CA THR A 271 21.11 16.51 29.08
C THR A 271 19.62 16.55 28.70
N ALA A 272 19.03 17.74 28.58
CA ALA A 272 17.62 17.87 28.20
C ALA A 272 17.40 17.42 26.75
N TYR A 273 18.36 17.67 25.86
CA TYR A 273 18.31 17.17 24.49
C TYR A 273 18.32 15.64 24.42
N GLU A 274 19.18 14.98 25.21
CA GLU A 274 19.23 13.51 25.25
C GLU A 274 17.98 12.88 25.90
N GLU A 275 17.40 13.51 26.92
CA GLU A 275 16.12 13.09 27.51
C GLU A 275 14.98 13.17 26.50
N ILE A 276 14.86 14.28 25.78
CA ILE A 276 13.88 14.45 24.70
C ILE A 276 14.11 13.39 23.60
N LYS A 277 15.36 13.12 23.24
CA LYS A 277 15.72 12.11 22.24
C LYS A 277 15.35 10.70 22.65
N ALA A 278 15.54 10.34 23.92
CA ALA A 278 15.10 9.05 24.45
C ALA A 278 13.57 8.92 24.41
N TYR A 279 12.85 9.94 24.89
CA TYR A 279 11.39 9.99 24.86
C TYR A 279 10.83 9.83 23.44
N VAL A 280 11.38 10.56 22.48
CA VAL A 280 10.92 10.51 21.09
C VAL A 280 11.11 9.13 20.49
N LYS A 281 12.22 8.42 20.76
CA LYS A 281 12.45 7.05 20.28
C LYS A 281 11.45 6.03 20.82
N GLU A 282 10.96 6.23 22.05
CA GLU A 282 9.99 5.32 22.66
C GLU A 282 8.56 5.61 22.20
N LYS A 283 8.24 6.88 21.94
CA LYS A 283 6.87 7.31 21.63
C LYS A 283 6.54 7.32 20.13
N PHE A 284 7.49 7.74 19.29
CA PHE A 284 7.23 8.04 17.88
C PHE A 284 7.95 7.09 16.93
#